data_AF-A0A1X0QLZ3-F1
#
_entry.id   AF-A0A1X0QLZ3-F1
#
_cell.length_a   1.000
_cell.length_b   1.000
_cell.length_c   1.000
_cell.angle_alpha   90.00
_cell.angle_beta   90.00
_cell.angle_gamma   90.00
#
_symmetry.space_group_name_H-M   'P 1'
#
loop_
_entity.id
_entity.type
_entity.pdbx_description
1 polymer ?
#
loop_
_entity_poly.entity_id
_entity_poly.type
_entity_poly.pdbx_seq_one_letter_code
_entity_poly.pdbx_strand_id
1 'polypeptide(L)'
;IFDKNPSAVIANAVESLTAAFEGLVIKKSRVYEFMKDGCNLSLKALIAMKKKKKKKKKKKKLEKRLKWAQVWMDTDMDFTRNCVFIDEYNFDINMRRSRTWSRKGTKAV
;
A
#
# COMPACT_ATOMS: atom_id res chain seq x y z
N ILE A 1 -4.75 -19.99 -0.14
CA ILE A 1 -5.47 -18.74 0.23
C ILE A 1 -4.89 -17.53 -0.53
N PHE A 2 -3.59 -17.23 -0.38
CA PHE A 2 -2.98 -16.01 -0.92
C PHE A 2 -2.85 -15.95 -2.45
N ASP A 3 -2.80 -17.09 -3.14
CA ASP A 3 -2.81 -17.11 -4.62
C ASP A 3 -4.19 -16.82 -5.22
N LYS A 4 -5.27 -17.10 -4.47
CA LYS A 4 -6.66 -16.92 -4.91
C LYS A 4 -7.23 -15.56 -4.52
N ASN A 5 -6.80 -15.01 -3.38
CA ASN A 5 -7.28 -13.73 -2.85
C ASN A 5 -6.10 -12.80 -2.52
N PRO A 6 -5.77 -11.82 -3.38
CA PRO A 6 -4.69 -10.86 -3.14
C PRO A 6 -4.91 -9.94 -1.93
N SER A 7 -6.15 -9.85 -1.43
CA SER A 7 -6.49 -9.10 -0.22
C SER A 7 -6.41 -9.94 1.06
N ALA A 8 -6.06 -11.24 0.94
CA ALA A 8 -5.97 -12.11 2.09
C ALA A 8 -4.90 -11.64 3.09
N VAL A 9 -5.23 -11.81 4.37
CA VAL A 9 -4.38 -11.42 5.49
C VAL A 9 -4.03 -12.63 6.35
N ILE A 10 -3.08 -12.43 7.26
CA ILE A 10 -2.66 -13.48 8.21
C ILE A 10 -3.84 -13.96 9.05
N ALA A 11 -4.81 -13.09 9.38
CA ALA A 11 -6.02 -13.49 10.10
C ALA A 11 -6.83 -14.55 9.34
N ASN A 12 -7.00 -14.40 8.02
CA ASN A 12 -7.69 -15.39 7.19
C ASN A 12 -6.93 -16.73 7.18
N ALA A 13 -5.60 -16.70 7.25
CA ALA A 13 -4.81 -17.93 7.36
C ALA A 13 -4.95 -18.58 8.74
N VAL A 14 -4.97 -17.81 9.82
CA VAL A 14 -5.25 -18.31 11.17
C VAL A 14 -6.63 -18.95 11.21
N GLU A 15 -7.66 -18.24 10.77
CA GLU A 15 -9.05 -18.72 10.75
C GLU A 15 -9.19 -20.02 9.95
N SER A 16 -8.59 -20.07 8.75
CA SER A 16 -8.61 -21.28 7.93
C SER A 16 -7.87 -22.45 8.57
N LEU A 17 -6.81 -22.21 9.36
CA LEU A 17 -6.08 -23.25 10.08
C LEU A 17 -6.87 -23.74 11.29
N THR A 18 -7.43 -22.83 12.08
CA THR A 18 -8.24 -23.18 13.26
C THR A 18 -9.54 -23.88 12.90
N ALA A 19 -10.12 -23.57 11.72
CA ALA A 19 -11.29 -24.28 11.22
C ALA A 19 -10.96 -25.69 10.71
N ALA A 20 -9.74 -25.90 10.18
CA ALA A 20 -9.32 -27.19 9.65
C ALA A 20 -8.82 -28.17 10.73
N PHE A 21 -8.37 -27.65 11.88
CA PHE A 21 -7.81 -28.42 12.97
C PHE A 21 -8.49 -28.04 14.29
N GLU A 22 -9.42 -28.87 14.74
CA GLU A 22 -10.15 -28.65 15.99
C GLU A 22 -9.18 -28.59 17.19
N GLY A 23 -9.41 -27.63 18.09
CA GLY A 23 -8.54 -27.39 19.25
C GLY A 23 -7.20 -26.69 18.95
N LEU A 24 -6.90 -26.37 17.68
CA LEU A 24 -5.68 -25.64 17.33
C LEU A 24 -5.74 -24.19 17.83
N VAL A 25 -4.87 -23.84 18.78
CA VAL A 25 -4.67 -22.45 19.22
C VAL A 25 -3.31 -21.96 18.73
N ILE A 26 -3.32 -21.03 17.77
CA ILE A 26 -2.08 -20.51 17.17
C ILE A 26 -2.05 -18.98 17.15
N LYS A 27 -0.88 -18.42 17.50
CA LYS A 27 -0.65 -16.97 17.45
C LYS A 27 -0.47 -16.50 15.99
N LYS A 28 -0.98 -15.30 15.69
CA LYS A 28 -0.78 -14.64 14.38
C LYS A 28 0.70 -14.50 14.01
N SER A 29 1.58 -14.24 14.99
CA SER A 29 3.02 -14.15 14.78
C SER A 29 3.61 -15.46 14.28
N ARG A 30 3.17 -16.59 14.82
CA ARG A 30 3.66 -17.91 14.41
C ARG A 30 3.25 -18.25 12.98
N VAL A 31 2.01 -17.91 12.61
CA VAL A 31 1.54 -18.04 11.22
C VAL A 31 2.33 -17.12 10.28
N TYR A 32 2.65 -15.89 10.70
CA TYR A 32 3.48 -14.98 9.90
C TYR A 32 4.88 -15.57 9.64
N GLU A 33 5.56 -16.05 10.67
CA GLU A 33 6.88 -16.70 10.55
C GLU A 33 6.81 -17.90 9.63
N PHE A 34 5.82 -18.79 9.83
CA PHE A 34 5.63 -19.95 8.98
C PHE A 34 5.37 -19.56 7.52
N MET A 35 4.55 -18.53 7.26
CA MET A 35 4.33 -18.04 5.91
C MET A 35 5.62 -17.48 5.28
N LYS A 36 6.40 -16.72 6.05
CA LYS A 36 7.62 -16.07 5.59
C LYS A 36 8.73 -17.08 5.29
N ASP A 37 8.93 -18.02 6.20
CA ASP A 37 10.10 -18.90 6.22
C ASP A 37 9.75 -20.31 5.71
N GLY A 38 8.65 -20.90 6.19
CA GLY A 38 8.16 -22.21 5.75
C GLY A 38 7.51 -22.20 4.37
N CYS A 39 6.64 -21.23 4.08
CA CYS A 39 5.99 -21.11 2.76
C CYS A 39 6.78 -20.27 1.75
N ASN A 40 7.95 -19.75 2.15
CA ASN A 40 8.79 -18.88 1.34
C ASN A 40 8.03 -17.69 0.72
N LEU A 41 7.10 -17.09 1.47
CA LEU A 41 6.32 -15.93 1.06
C LEU A 41 6.97 -14.63 1.53
N SER A 42 6.57 -13.54 0.87
CA SER A 42 7.00 -12.18 1.19
C SER A 42 5.86 -11.20 0.93
N LEU A 43 5.69 -10.24 1.83
CA LEU A 43 4.70 -9.19 1.66
C LEU A 43 5.26 -8.09 0.75
N LYS A 44 4.70 -7.92 -0.45
CA LYS A 44 5.19 -6.99 -1.47
C LYS A 44 4.12 -6.01 -1.93
N ALA A 45 4.53 -4.83 -2.35
CA ALA A 45 3.63 -3.83 -2.92
C ALA A 45 3.10 -4.26 -4.30
N LEU A 46 1.78 -4.15 -4.48
CA LEU A 46 1.07 -4.51 -5.71
C LEU A 46 1.58 -3.74 -6.93
N ILE A 47 1.80 -4.44 -8.04
CA ILE A 47 2.30 -3.85 -9.29
C ILE A 47 1.37 -2.75 -9.82
N ALA A 48 0.04 -2.96 -9.76
CA ALA A 48 -0.94 -2.00 -10.25
C ALA A 48 -0.80 -0.62 -9.57
N MET A 49 -0.57 -0.59 -8.26
CA MET A 49 -0.33 0.64 -7.51
C MET A 49 1.00 1.30 -7.88
N LYS A 50 2.06 0.50 -8.14
CA LYS A 50 3.36 1.04 -8.60
C LYS A 50 3.27 1.70 -9.99
N LYS A 51 2.51 1.10 -10.92
CA LYS A 51 2.30 1.66 -12.27
C LYS A 51 1.56 3.00 -12.22
N LYS A 52 0.53 3.14 -11.37
CA LYS A 52 -0.17 4.42 -11.14
C LYS A 52 0.78 5.54 -10.66
N LYS A 53 1.74 5.23 -9.78
CA LYS A 53 2.73 6.21 -9.30
C LYS A 53 3.69 6.66 -10.39
N LYS A 54 4.23 5.75 -11.20
CA LYS A 54 5.20 6.09 -12.26
C LYS A 54 4.61 6.97 -13.37
N LYS A 55 3.36 6.78 -13.75
CA LYS A 55 2.69 7.58 -14.81
C LYS A 55 2.52 9.08 -14.45
N LYS A 56 2.70 9.49 -13.19
CA LYS A 56 2.44 10.88 -12.75
C LYS A 56 3.63 11.85 -12.91
N LYS A 57 4.87 11.40 -13.13
CA LYS A 57 6.02 12.29 -13.35
C LYS A 57 6.23 12.60 -14.84
N LYS A 58 5.32 13.39 -15.44
CA LYS A 58 5.55 13.97 -16.79
C LYS A 58 6.40 15.23 -16.65
N LYS A 59 7.47 15.40 -17.45
CA LYS A 59 8.36 16.58 -17.46
C LYS A 59 7.57 17.92 -17.48
N LYS A 60 6.53 18.00 -18.31
CA LYS A 60 5.61 19.16 -18.39
C LYS A 60 4.92 19.54 -17.07
N LYS A 61 4.73 18.61 -16.12
CA LYS A 61 4.17 18.92 -14.79
C LYS A 61 5.22 19.47 -13.82
N LEU A 62 6.50 19.15 -14.03
CA LEU A 62 7.59 19.63 -13.20
C LEU A 62 7.86 21.11 -13.48
N GLU A 63 7.95 21.49 -14.76
CA GLU A 63 8.14 22.89 -15.18
C GLU A 63 7.00 23.80 -14.68
N LYS A 64 5.73 23.35 -14.79
CA LYS A 64 4.58 24.10 -14.27
C LYS A 64 4.66 24.31 -12.75
N ARG A 65 5.14 23.32 -11.99
CA ARG A 65 5.31 23.43 -10.54
C ARG A 65 6.45 24.37 -10.18
N LEU A 66 7.55 24.33 -10.93
CA LEU A 66 8.69 25.21 -10.73
C LEU A 66 8.30 26.67 -10.98
N LYS A 67 7.63 26.95 -12.11
CA LYS A 67 7.14 28.30 -12.42
C LYS A 67 6.16 28.82 -11.38
N TRP A 68 5.23 27.98 -10.92
CA TRP A 68 4.30 28.36 -9.84
C TRP A 68 5.05 28.68 -8.54
N ALA A 69 6.00 27.84 -8.13
CA ALA A 69 6.77 28.08 -6.91
C ALA A 69 7.60 29.37 -6.98
N GLN A 70 8.21 29.68 -8.12
CA GLN A 70 8.97 30.93 -8.32
C GLN A 70 8.08 32.16 -8.12
N VAL A 71 6.89 32.18 -8.74
CA VAL A 71 5.94 33.31 -8.61
C VAL A 71 5.56 33.56 -7.15
N TRP A 72 5.37 32.52 -6.34
CA TRP A 72 4.98 32.70 -4.94
C TRP A 72 6.18 32.95 -4.00
N MET A 73 7.38 32.49 -4.36
CA MET A 73 8.60 32.83 -3.61
C MET A 73 8.95 34.31 -3.73
N ASP A 74 8.58 34.95 -4.84
CA ASP A 74 8.81 36.38 -5.07
C ASP A 74 7.79 37.29 -4.34
N THR A 75 6.86 36.70 -3.59
CA THR A 75 5.85 37.43 -2.80
C THR A 75 6.10 37.28 -1.30
N ASP A 76 5.63 38.22 -0.48
CA ASP A 76 5.72 38.16 1.00
C ASP A 76 4.67 37.21 1.62
N MET A 77 4.27 36.17 0.89
CA MET A 77 3.21 35.26 1.32
C MET A 77 3.73 34.22 2.31
N ASP A 78 3.39 34.39 3.59
CA ASP A 78 3.59 33.36 4.62
C ASP A 78 2.47 32.33 4.57
N PHE A 79 2.71 31.16 3.97
CA PHE A 79 1.74 30.07 3.86
C PHE A 79 1.23 29.54 5.21
N THR A 80 1.93 29.80 6.31
CA THR A 80 1.50 29.35 7.65
C THR A 80 0.54 30.32 8.32
N ARG A 81 0.61 31.60 7.95
CA ARG A 81 -0.23 32.66 8.53
C ARG A 81 -1.35 33.12 7.60
N ASN A 82 -1.14 33.04 6.29
CA ASN A 82 -1.99 33.67 5.28
C ASN A 82 -2.87 32.66 4.53
N CYS A 83 -2.74 31.35 4.77
CA CYS A 83 -3.43 30.31 4.01
C CYS A 83 -4.12 29.28 4.90
N VAL A 84 -5.34 28.89 4.51
CA VAL A 84 -6.02 27.70 5.00
C VAL A 84 -6.04 26.68 3.86
N PHE A 85 -5.44 25.52 4.08
CA PHE A 85 -5.42 24.44 3.10
C PHE A 85 -6.60 23.51 3.34
N ILE A 86 -7.48 23.43 2.34
CA ILE A 86 -8.58 22.49 2.30
C ILE A 86 -8.25 21.49 1.19
N ASP A 87 -8.21 20.21 1.54
CA ASP A 87 -8.11 19.12 0.57
C ASP A 87 -9.21 18.10 0.88
N GLU A 88 -9.75 17.49 -0.17
CA GLU A 88 -10.73 16.43 -0.03
C GLU A 88 -9.99 15.11 0.13
N TYR A 89 -10.14 14.48 1.30
CA TYR A 89 -9.75 13.09 1.41
C TYR A 89 -10.84 12.21 0.79
N ASN A 90 -10.56 11.67 -0.39
CA ASN A 90 -11.48 10.76 -1.03
C ASN A 90 -11.36 9.36 -0.39
N PHE A 91 -12.32 9.00 0.46
CA PHE A 91 -12.44 7.64 1.01
C PHE A 91 -13.13 6.75 -0.03
N ASP A 92 -12.35 5.93 -0.74
CA ASP A 92 -12.90 4.92 -1.65
C ASP A 92 -13.29 3.67 -0.85
N ILE A 93 -14.59 3.34 -0.84
CA ILE A 93 -15.12 2.12 -0.19
C ILE A 93 -14.49 0.85 -0.78
N ASN A 94 -14.01 0.92 -2.03
CA ASN A 94 -13.35 -0.17 -2.72
C ASN A 94 -11.82 -0.13 -2.55
N MET A 95 -11.28 0.69 -1.64
CA MET A 95 -9.84 0.79 -1.41
C MET A 95 -9.31 -0.55 -0.89
N ARG A 96 -8.54 -1.23 -1.74
CA ARG A 96 -7.86 -2.49 -1.39
C ARG A 96 -6.46 -2.24 -0.84
N ARG A 97 -5.94 -3.20 -0.06
CA ARG A 97 -4.57 -3.15 0.47
C ARG A 97 -3.56 -2.93 -0.65
N SER A 98 -2.56 -2.08 -0.41
CA SER A 98 -1.49 -1.80 -1.37
C SER A 98 -0.41 -2.89 -1.43
N ARG A 99 -0.47 -3.86 -0.53
CA ARG A 99 0.51 -4.95 -0.40
C ARG A 99 -0.21 -6.29 -0.30
N THR A 100 0.35 -7.29 -0.96
CA THR A 100 -0.11 -8.67 -0.95
C THR A 100 1.06 -9.62 -0.72
N TRP A 101 0.75 -10.85 -0.30
CA TRP A 101 1.72 -11.92 -0.17
C TRP A 101 2.02 -12.53 -1.53
N SER A 102 3.30 -12.69 -1.85
CA SER A 102 3.75 -13.44 -3.01
C SER A 102 4.96 -14.29 -2.66
N ARG A 103 5.22 -15.34 -3.45
CA ARG A 103 6.48 -16.09 -3.35
C ARG A 103 7.68 -15.13 -3.38
N LYS A 104 8.74 -15.46 -2.62
CA LYS A 104 10.02 -14.74 -2.73
C LYS A 104 10.51 -14.83 -4.19
N GLY A 105 11.19 -13.78 -4.65
CA GLY A 105 11.59 -13.65 -6.06
C GLY A 105 10.49 -13.23 -7.06
N THR A 106 9.22 -13.55 -6.82
CA THR A 106 8.14 -13.21 -7.77
C THR A 106 7.55 -11.82 -7.52
N LYS A 107 6.90 -11.22 -8.52
CA LYS A 107 6.20 -9.95 -8.33
C LYS A 107 4.81 -10.21 -7.72
N ALA A 108 4.40 -9.33 -6.81
CA ALA A 108 3.04 -9.29 -6.29
C ALA A 108 2.09 -8.73 -7.36
N VAL A 109 1.26 -9.60 -7.93
CA VAL A 109 0.22 -9.26 -8.91
C VAL A 109 -1.03 -8.80 -8.18
#